data_AF-Q2JT30-F1
#
_entry.id   AF-Q2JT30-F1
#
_cell.length_a   1.000
_cell.length_b   1.000
_cell.length_c   1.000
_cell.angle_alpha   90.00
_cell.angle_beta   90.00
_cell.angle_gamma   90.00
#
_symmetry.space_group_name_H-M   'P 1'
#
loop_
_entity.id
_entity.type
_entity.pdbx_description
1 polymer ?
#
loop_
_entity_poly.entity_id
_entity_poly.type
_entity_poly.pdbx_seq_one_letter_code
_entity_poly.pdbx_strand_id
1 'polypeptide(L)'
;MTTAVPSDLPPAADLTPAGQIAKLRHGDPGERYYAAWWLGRMRIPEGIPALIEALADETDRTTQGGYPLRRNAARALGKVASPAGIPALKEALRCSDGQVVAAAAQALVEIALANNLDRDPRQAEELGVALLEGLRWVEQGLQTEAPAALEALIEALGQLQVAAALGQIRPYLEHPSIRLQCAAARACYRLTGDPSFVQPLLSVLSHPNIHLRRAALLDLGASGYLPAAQAMAAAAVEANIKLLALKQLVELNLRRGKEAGTDLHQVLRLIDELL
;
A
#
# COMPACT_ATOMS: atom_id res chain seq x y z
N MET A 1 17.09 57.17 21.18
CA MET A 1 17.28 55.76 21.52
C MET A 1 16.19 54.96 20.82
N THR A 2 16.49 54.47 19.63
CA THR A 2 15.58 53.69 18.78
C THR A 2 15.74 52.22 19.15
N THR A 3 14.75 51.66 19.83
CA THR A 3 14.69 50.23 20.15
C THR A 3 14.37 49.45 18.88
N ALA A 4 15.37 48.73 18.37
CA ALA A 4 15.19 47.79 17.27
C ALA A 4 14.26 46.65 17.72
N VAL A 5 13.23 46.38 16.92
CA VAL A 5 12.39 45.18 17.05
C VAL A 5 13.23 43.98 16.60
N PRO A 6 13.36 42.90 17.40
CA PRO A 6 14.04 41.69 16.97
C PRO A 6 13.26 41.04 15.83
N SER A 7 13.89 40.95 14.66
CA SER A 7 13.38 40.28 13.46
C SER A 7 13.75 38.79 13.50
N ASP A 8 13.27 38.06 14.50
CA ASP A 8 13.38 36.60 14.50
C ASP A 8 12.05 36.00 14.04
N LEU A 9 11.79 36.13 12.74
CA LEU A 9 10.94 35.16 12.06
C LEU A 9 11.62 33.80 12.19
N PRO A 10 10.92 32.73 12.62
CA PRO A 10 11.50 31.39 12.63
C PRO A 10 12.07 31.10 11.23
N PRO A 11 13.27 30.49 11.12
CA PRO A 11 13.86 30.20 9.83
C PRO A 11 12.81 29.46 9.00
N ALA A 12 12.51 30.00 7.81
CA ALA A 12 11.58 29.37 6.88
C ALA A 12 11.91 27.87 6.84
N ALA A 13 10.91 27.02 7.07
CA ALA A 13 11.13 25.58 7.15
C ALA A 13 12.02 25.17 5.97
N ASP A 14 13.23 24.67 6.24
CA ASP A 14 14.15 24.31 5.15
C ASP A 14 13.55 23.13 4.37
N LEU A 15 12.92 23.43 3.24
CA LEU A 15 12.25 22.48 2.34
C LEU A 15 13.17 22.06 1.18
N THR A 16 14.49 22.24 1.31
CA THR A 16 15.43 21.75 0.29
C THR A 16 15.67 20.24 0.45
N PRO A 17 15.97 19.50 -0.64
CA PRO A 17 16.39 18.10 -0.54
C PRO A 17 17.51 17.87 0.48
N ALA A 18 18.56 18.69 0.43
CA ALA A 18 19.70 18.59 1.35
C ALA A 18 19.30 18.85 2.81
N GLY A 19 18.48 19.88 3.06
CA GLY A 19 17.95 20.20 4.38
C GLY A 19 17.09 19.10 4.97
N GLN A 20 16.22 18.50 4.16
CA GLN A 20 15.35 17.40 4.57
C GLN A 20 16.15 16.12 4.82
N ILE A 21 17.18 15.83 4.02
CA ILE A 21 18.11 14.73 4.30
C ILE A 21 18.85 14.94 5.64
N ALA A 22 19.32 16.17 5.91
CA ALA A 22 19.97 16.50 7.17
C ALA A 22 19.02 16.33 8.37
N LYS A 23 17.77 16.82 8.26
CA LYS A 23 16.71 16.65 9.27
C LYS A 23 16.38 15.18 9.51
N LEU A 24 16.33 14.35 8.47
CA LEU A 24 16.05 12.92 8.63
C LEU A 24 17.12 12.19 9.48
N ARG A 25 18.38 12.62 9.37
CA ARG A 25 19.50 12.02 10.11
C ARG A 25 19.70 12.59 11.50
N HIS A 26 19.49 13.90 11.67
CA HIS A 26 19.94 14.63 12.86
C HIS A 26 18.86 15.48 13.53
N GLY A 27 17.67 15.58 12.94
CA GLY A 27 16.56 16.31 13.54
C GLY A 27 15.96 15.60 14.75
N ASP A 28 15.06 16.29 15.45
CA ASP A 28 14.25 15.66 16.48
C ASP A 28 13.26 14.62 15.88
N PRO A 29 12.60 13.77 16.70
CA PRO A 29 11.68 12.75 16.18
C PRO A 29 10.59 13.29 15.24
N GLY A 30 10.08 14.50 15.50
CA GLY A 30 9.07 15.14 14.66
C GLY A 30 9.64 15.62 13.32
N GLU A 31 10.82 16.23 13.34
CA GLU A 31 11.55 16.66 12.14
C GLU A 31 11.96 15.47 11.28
N ARG A 32 12.46 14.39 11.88
CA ARG A 32 12.82 13.16 11.18
C ARG A 32 11.61 12.53 10.51
N TYR A 33 10.49 12.43 11.23
CA TYR A 33 9.25 11.93 10.68
C TYR A 33 8.77 12.79 9.51
N TYR A 34 8.74 14.12 9.67
CA TYR A 34 8.33 15.02 8.59
C TYR A 34 9.26 14.90 7.38
N ALA A 35 10.57 14.82 7.59
CA ALA A 35 11.55 14.71 6.53
C ALA A 35 11.39 13.43 5.70
N ALA A 36 11.19 12.29 6.36
CA ALA A 36 10.89 11.04 5.65
C ALA A 36 9.60 11.19 4.80
N TRP A 37 8.54 11.76 5.39
CA TRP A 37 7.29 12.00 4.65
C TRP A 37 7.50 12.92 3.45
N TRP A 38 8.24 14.02 3.63
CA TRP A 38 8.46 15.04 2.61
C TRP A 38 9.28 14.49 1.44
N LEU A 39 10.38 13.78 1.72
CA LEU A 39 11.22 13.15 0.70
C LEU A 39 10.42 12.16 -0.14
N GLY A 40 9.56 11.35 0.50
CA GLY A 40 8.63 10.46 -0.20
C GLY A 40 7.58 11.19 -1.02
N ARG A 41 6.93 12.20 -0.43
CA ARG A 41 5.84 12.96 -1.07
C ARG A 41 6.32 13.73 -2.30
N MET A 42 7.51 14.32 -2.23
CA MET A 42 8.14 15.06 -3.31
C MET A 42 8.96 14.18 -4.25
N ARG A 43 9.05 12.87 -3.97
CA ARG A 43 9.76 11.86 -4.76
C ARG A 43 11.23 12.24 -5.02
N ILE A 44 11.95 12.58 -3.95
CA ILE A 44 13.34 13.05 -4.01
C ILE A 44 14.30 11.84 -4.03
N PRO A 45 14.92 11.50 -5.18
CA PRO A 45 15.79 10.31 -5.27
C PRO A 45 17.08 10.46 -4.45
N GLU A 46 17.59 11.67 -4.25
CA GLU A 46 18.77 11.95 -3.43
C GLU A 46 18.57 11.53 -1.96
N GLY A 47 17.31 11.46 -1.51
CA GLY A 47 16.95 11.04 -0.16
C GLY A 47 16.98 9.54 0.07
N ILE A 48 17.11 8.71 -0.97
CA ILE A 48 17.03 7.24 -0.85
C ILE A 48 18.00 6.68 0.20
N PRO A 49 19.31 7.04 0.22
CA PRO A 49 20.23 6.50 1.23
C PRO A 49 19.79 6.83 2.66
N ALA A 50 19.36 8.07 2.91
CA ALA A 50 18.90 8.48 4.24
C ALA A 50 17.56 7.82 4.63
N LEU A 51 16.67 7.57 3.66
CA LEU A 51 15.45 6.79 3.89
C LEU A 51 15.75 5.33 4.21
N ILE A 52 16.75 4.72 3.56
CA ILE A 52 17.21 3.36 3.88
C ILE A 52 17.79 3.32 5.30
N GLU A 53 18.62 4.29 5.69
CA GLU A 53 19.12 4.42 7.06
C GLU A 53 17.97 4.55 8.07
N ALA A 54 16.96 5.40 7.77
CA ALA A 54 15.80 5.59 8.62
C ALA A 54 14.89 4.34 8.72
N LEU A 55 14.85 3.50 7.70
CA LEU A 55 14.14 2.21 7.73
C LEU A 55 14.79 1.21 8.71
N ALA A 56 16.06 1.41 9.05
CA ALA A 56 16.78 0.66 10.07
C ALA A 56 16.86 1.38 11.43
N ASP A 57 16.11 2.47 11.64
CA ASP A 57 16.18 3.25 12.88
C ASP A 57 15.64 2.50 14.10
N GLU A 58 16.44 2.30 15.14
CA GLU A 58 16.03 1.62 16.37
C GLU A 58 15.56 2.59 17.47
N THR A 59 15.68 3.90 17.23
CA THR A 59 15.61 4.95 18.27
C THR A 59 14.21 5.54 18.45
N ASP A 60 13.45 5.68 17.36
CA ASP A 60 12.08 6.20 17.39
C ASP A 60 11.07 5.08 17.66
N ARG A 61 10.51 5.11 18.88
CA ARG A 61 9.79 4.00 19.51
C ARG A 61 8.48 4.47 20.12
N THR A 62 7.38 3.79 19.81
CA THR A 62 6.12 4.00 20.57
C THR A 62 6.14 3.23 21.88
N THR A 63 5.27 3.61 22.82
CA THR A 63 5.06 2.89 24.09
C THR A 63 4.59 1.44 23.91
N GLN A 64 4.03 1.13 22.74
CA GLN A 64 3.56 -0.20 22.33
C GLN A 64 4.63 -0.96 21.51
N GLY A 65 5.86 -0.45 21.40
CA GLY A 65 6.98 -1.11 20.71
C GLY A 65 7.05 -0.90 19.19
N GLY A 66 6.20 -0.03 18.62
CA GLY A 66 6.21 0.29 17.19
C GLY A 66 7.32 1.27 16.79
N TYR A 67 7.57 1.39 15.48
CA TYR A 67 8.62 2.24 14.90
C TYR A 67 8.04 3.28 13.93
N PRO A 68 7.60 4.47 14.41
CA PRO A 68 6.95 5.47 13.57
C PRO A 68 7.81 5.92 12.38
N LEU A 69 9.10 6.19 12.61
CA LEU A 69 10.03 6.57 11.56
C LEU A 69 10.22 5.48 10.51
N ARG A 70 10.41 4.20 10.91
CA ARG A 70 10.55 3.09 9.95
C ARG A 70 9.33 2.92 9.07
N ARG A 71 8.13 2.98 9.66
CA ARG A 71 6.86 2.91 8.91
C ARG A 71 6.81 4.00 7.83
N ASN A 72 7.23 5.21 8.18
CA ASN A 72 7.20 6.34 7.27
C ASN A 72 8.31 6.28 6.21
N ALA A 73 9.51 5.82 6.58
CA ALA A 73 10.62 5.59 5.67
C ALA A 73 10.28 4.53 4.60
N ALA A 74 9.65 3.41 4.99
CA ALA A 74 9.16 2.40 4.05
C ALA A 74 8.16 2.99 3.04
N ARG A 75 7.14 3.73 3.53
CA ARG A 75 6.16 4.42 2.66
C ARG A 75 6.82 5.44 1.74
N ALA A 76 7.82 6.16 2.23
CA ALA A 76 8.54 7.14 1.44
C ALA A 76 9.35 6.49 0.31
N LEU A 77 10.04 5.37 0.59
CA LEU A 77 10.74 4.59 -0.43
C LEU A 77 9.79 4.09 -1.53
N GLY A 78 8.59 3.61 -1.15
CA GLY A 78 7.54 3.24 -2.11
C GLY A 78 7.16 4.39 -3.06
N LYS A 79 6.94 5.59 -2.50
CA LYS A 79 6.56 6.78 -3.28
C LYS A 79 7.67 7.31 -4.17
N VAL A 80 8.93 7.25 -3.72
CA VAL A 80 10.11 7.57 -4.56
C VAL A 80 10.22 6.56 -5.70
N ALA A 81 9.76 5.32 -5.48
CA ALA A 81 9.60 4.29 -6.49
C ALA A 81 10.93 3.89 -7.18
N SER A 82 12.06 3.95 -6.45
CA SER A 82 13.36 3.53 -6.97
C SER A 82 13.67 2.07 -6.61
N PRO A 83 14.11 1.22 -7.57
CA PRO A 83 14.56 -0.15 -7.28
C PRO A 83 15.68 -0.24 -6.25
N ALA A 84 16.45 0.84 -6.03
CA ALA A 84 17.50 0.90 -5.01
C ALA A 84 16.98 0.67 -3.57
N GLY A 85 15.69 0.91 -3.31
CA GLY A 85 15.07 0.66 -2.00
C GLY A 85 14.67 -0.81 -1.76
N ILE A 86 14.60 -1.64 -2.82
CA ILE A 86 14.09 -3.02 -2.73
C ILE A 86 14.83 -3.87 -1.69
N PRO A 87 16.18 -3.91 -1.63
CA PRO A 87 16.87 -4.75 -0.67
C PRO A 87 16.51 -4.43 0.79
N ALA A 88 16.45 -3.14 1.14
CA ALA A 88 16.11 -2.70 2.50
C ALA A 88 14.64 -2.99 2.84
N LEU A 89 13.73 -2.85 1.88
CA LEU A 89 12.32 -3.18 2.05
C LEU A 89 12.09 -4.68 2.21
N LYS A 90 12.82 -5.54 1.48
CA LYS A 90 12.77 -7.00 1.64
C LYS A 90 13.17 -7.41 3.06
N GLU A 91 14.18 -6.76 3.64
CA GLU A 91 14.57 -7.01 5.03
C GLU A 91 13.52 -6.52 6.02
N ALA A 92 12.89 -5.37 5.76
CA ALA A 92 11.82 -4.83 6.60
C ALA A 92 10.55 -5.70 6.64
N LEU A 93 10.38 -6.67 5.73
CA LEU A 93 9.30 -7.67 5.81
C LEU A 93 9.44 -8.62 7.01
N ARG A 94 10.61 -8.66 7.65
CA ARG A 94 10.90 -9.44 8.86
C ARG A 94 10.92 -8.57 10.12
N CYS A 95 10.36 -7.36 10.07
CA CYS A 95 10.27 -6.49 11.23
C CYS A 95 9.30 -7.07 12.28
N SER A 96 9.55 -6.77 13.56
CA SER A 96 8.64 -7.12 14.67
C SER A 96 7.40 -6.23 14.76
N ASP A 97 7.40 -5.10 14.04
CA ASP A 97 6.26 -4.18 13.93
C ASP A 97 5.50 -4.43 12.64
N GLY A 98 4.27 -4.94 12.76
CA GLY A 98 3.43 -5.28 11.61
C GLY A 98 3.11 -4.09 10.69
N GLN A 99 3.13 -2.86 11.20
CA GLN A 99 2.93 -1.68 10.38
C GLN A 99 4.16 -1.37 9.50
N VAL A 100 5.36 -1.75 9.93
CA VAL A 100 6.57 -1.68 9.08
C VAL A 100 6.49 -2.73 7.99
N VAL A 101 6.11 -3.97 8.33
CA VAL A 101 5.91 -5.05 7.36
C VAL A 101 4.87 -4.66 6.31
N ALA A 102 3.73 -4.14 6.74
CA ALA A 102 2.67 -3.68 5.84
C ALA A 102 3.14 -2.55 4.91
N ALA A 103 3.83 -1.54 5.47
CA ALA A 103 4.40 -0.45 4.69
C ALA A 103 5.45 -0.94 3.67
N ALA A 104 6.28 -1.92 4.06
CA ALA A 104 7.30 -2.49 3.19
C ALA A 104 6.69 -3.30 2.04
N ALA A 105 5.70 -4.15 2.32
CA ALA A 105 4.98 -4.92 1.30
C ALA A 105 4.32 -4.00 0.26
N GLN A 106 3.63 -2.95 0.72
CA GLN A 106 3.02 -1.95 -0.14
C GLN A 106 4.06 -1.17 -0.97
N ALA A 107 5.18 -0.77 -0.35
CA ALA A 107 6.25 -0.07 -1.05
C ALA A 107 6.91 -0.92 -2.15
N LEU A 108 7.08 -2.22 -1.94
CA LEU A 108 7.59 -3.14 -2.96
C LEU A 108 6.64 -3.21 -4.16
N VAL A 109 5.33 -3.23 -3.92
CA VAL A 109 4.32 -3.17 -5.00
C VAL A 109 4.42 -1.85 -5.76
N GLU A 110 4.52 -0.71 -5.08
CA GLU A 110 4.63 0.61 -5.71
C GLU A 110 5.88 0.68 -6.61
N ILE A 111 7.03 0.26 -6.11
CA ILE A 111 8.29 0.22 -6.87
C ILE A 111 8.14 -0.72 -8.07
N ALA A 112 7.59 -1.92 -7.88
CA ALA A 112 7.44 -2.90 -8.95
C ALA A 112 6.56 -2.36 -10.08
N LEU A 113 5.40 -1.79 -9.75
CA LEU A 113 4.45 -1.30 -10.75
C LEU A 113 4.95 -0.05 -11.49
N ALA A 114 5.70 0.82 -10.81
CA ALA A 114 6.28 2.03 -11.42
C ALA A 114 7.44 1.71 -12.38
N ASN A 115 8.18 0.62 -12.13
CA ASN A 115 9.33 0.21 -12.92
C ASN A 115 9.03 -0.98 -13.85
N ASN A 116 7.77 -1.39 -13.95
CA ASN A 116 7.32 -2.58 -14.71
C ASN A 116 8.01 -3.89 -14.30
N LEU A 117 8.48 -4.01 -13.05
CA LEU A 117 9.11 -5.23 -12.55
C LEU A 117 8.09 -6.38 -12.43
N ASP A 118 6.82 -6.06 -12.26
CA ASP A 118 5.72 -7.02 -12.28
C ASP A 118 5.53 -7.70 -13.65
N ARG A 119 6.12 -7.15 -14.73
CA ARG A 119 6.05 -7.72 -16.07
C ARG A 119 7.23 -8.62 -16.41
N ASP A 120 8.32 -8.57 -15.64
CA ASP A 120 9.43 -9.52 -15.75
C ASP A 120 9.16 -10.69 -14.79
N PRO A 121 8.91 -11.91 -15.29
CA PRO A 121 8.61 -13.06 -14.44
C PRO A 121 9.67 -13.33 -13.38
N ARG A 122 10.95 -13.08 -13.67
CA ARG A 122 12.03 -13.32 -12.71
C ARG A 122 12.01 -12.31 -11.58
N GLN A 123 11.76 -11.04 -11.90
CA GLN A 123 11.67 -9.99 -10.88
C GLN A 123 10.40 -10.15 -10.03
N ALA A 124 9.28 -10.48 -10.66
CA ALA A 124 8.03 -10.77 -9.96
C ALA A 124 8.17 -11.98 -9.02
N GLU A 125 8.87 -13.04 -9.45
CA GLU A 125 9.19 -14.20 -8.63
C GLU A 125 10.10 -13.82 -7.45
N GLU A 126 11.16 -13.04 -7.68
CA GLU A 126 12.08 -12.63 -6.62
C GLU A 126 11.39 -11.80 -5.53
N LEU A 127 10.51 -10.88 -5.92
CA LEU A 127 9.68 -10.12 -4.99
C LEU A 127 8.66 -11.02 -4.30
N GLY A 128 8.06 -11.96 -5.03
CA GLY A 128 7.10 -12.92 -4.50
C GLY A 128 7.69 -13.84 -3.44
N VAL A 129 8.92 -14.31 -3.62
CA VAL A 129 9.64 -15.11 -2.61
C VAL A 129 9.79 -14.32 -1.31
N ALA A 130 10.20 -13.05 -1.39
CA ALA A 130 10.37 -12.21 -0.20
C ALA A 130 9.04 -11.92 0.51
N LEU A 131 7.97 -11.67 -0.24
CA LEU A 131 6.63 -11.48 0.33
C LEU A 131 6.12 -12.77 1.00
N LEU A 132 6.37 -13.95 0.41
CA LEU A 132 6.02 -15.24 1.03
C LEU A 132 6.84 -15.51 2.30
N GLU A 133 8.11 -15.11 2.33
CA GLU A 133 8.93 -15.15 3.54
C GLU A 133 8.39 -14.22 4.62
N GLY A 134 7.99 -12.99 4.26
CA GLY A 134 7.31 -12.07 5.16
C GLY A 134 6.00 -12.64 5.71
N LEU A 135 5.20 -13.29 4.87
CA LEU A 135 3.96 -13.95 5.29
C LEU A 135 4.24 -15.02 6.35
N ARG A 136 5.21 -15.91 6.08
CA ARG A 136 5.62 -16.94 7.04
C ARG A 136 6.17 -16.34 8.34
N TRP A 137 6.91 -15.24 8.24
CA TRP A 137 7.43 -14.53 9.42
C TRP A 137 6.30 -14.05 10.33
N VAL A 138 5.27 -13.42 9.76
CA VAL A 138 4.12 -12.94 10.54
C VAL A 138 3.31 -14.10 11.14
N GLU A 139 3.15 -15.19 10.40
CA GLU A 139 2.45 -16.41 10.85
C GLU A 139 3.14 -17.11 12.03
N GLN A 140 4.47 -17.01 12.14
CA GLN A 140 5.24 -17.59 13.26
C GLN A 140 5.01 -16.87 14.59
N GLY A 141 4.37 -15.70 14.58
CA GLY A 141 3.99 -14.96 15.77
C GLY A 141 4.58 -13.56 15.79
N LEU A 142 3.79 -12.59 15.35
CA LEU A 142 4.13 -11.18 15.42
C LEU A 142 3.52 -10.54 16.68
N GLN A 143 4.33 -9.74 17.40
CA GLN A 143 3.92 -9.15 18.68
C GLN A 143 2.87 -8.05 18.52
N THR A 144 2.91 -7.30 17.41
CA THR A 144 2.02 -6.15 17.18
C THR A 144 1.52 -6.13 15.75
N GLU A 145 0.26 -5.73 15.56
CA GLU A 145 -0.29 -5.38 14.24
C GLU A 145 -0.24 -6.50 13.19
N ALA A 146 -0.26 -7.76 13.64
CA ALA A 146 -0.24 -8.94 12.76
C ALA A 146 -1.33 -8.91 11.66
N PRO A 147 -2.61 -8.55 11.94
CA PRO A 147 -3.63 -8.54 10.90
C PRO A 147 -3.34 -7.56 9.76
N ALA A 148 -2.80 -6.37 10.06
CA ALA A 148 -2.46 -5.38 9.04
C ALA A 148 -1.29 -5.82 8.16
N ALA A 149 -0.30 -6.48 8.76
CA ALA A 149 0.82 -7.08 8.02
C ALA A 149 0.34 -8.19 7.08
N LEU A 150 -0.48 -9.13 7.58
CA LEU A 150 -1.06 -10.22 6.80
C LEU A 150 -1.88 -9.69 5.61
N GLU A 151 -2.75 -8.69 5.86
CA GLU A 151 -3.57 -8.05 4.84
C GLU A 151 -2.70 -7.49 3.71
N ALA A 152 -1.71 -6.65 4.05
CA ALA A 152 -0.82 -6.04 3.06
C ALA A 152 0.03 -7.07 2.27
N LEU A 153 0.51 -8.12 2.93
CA LEU A 153 1.28 -9.19 2.28
C LEU A 153 0.43 -9.99 1.29
N ILE A 154 -0.79 -10.38 1.69
CA ILE A 154 -1.72 -11.11 0.83
C ILE A 154 -2.12 -10.25 -0.37
N GLU A 155 -2.44 -8.97 -0.15
CA GLU A 155 -2.75 -8.04 -1.21
C GLU A 155 -1.59 -7.85 -2.19
N ALA A 156 -0.36 -7.71 -1.67
CA ALA A 156 0.85 -7.56 -2.48
C ALA A 156 1.11 -8.80 -3.35
N LEU A 157 0.97 -10.00 -2.80
CA LEU A 157 1.10 -11.26 -3.54
C LEU A 157 0.10 -11.37 -4.69
N GLY A 158 -1.16 -11.01 -4.45
CA GLY A 158 -2.18 -10.92 -5.50
C GLY A 158 -1.88 -9.81 -6.51
N GLN A 159 -1.32 -8.68 -6.05
CA GLN A 159 -1.02 -7.53 -6.89
C GLN A 159 0.14 -7.77 -7.86
N LEU A 160 1.15 -8.50 -7.42
CA LEU A 160 2.28 -8.92 -8.24
C LEU A 160 2.03 -10.25 -8.98
N GLN A 161 0.82 -10.81 -8.87
CA GLN A 161 0.40 -12.04 -9.54
C GLN A 161 1.32 -13.25 -9.24
N VAL A 162 1.73 -13.39 -7.98
CA VAL A 162 2.62 -14.47 -7.53
C VAL A 162 1.84 -15.78 -7.46
N ALA A 163 1.80 -16.52 -8.57
CA ALA A 163 1.02 -17.76 -8.70
C ALA A 163 1.30 -18.80 -7.59
N ALA A 164 2.57 -18.91 -7.17
CA ALA A 164 3.00 -19.81 -6.11
C ALA A 164 2.31 -19.54 -4.75
N ALA A 165 1.81 -18.31 -4.52
CA ALA A 165 1.19 -17.90 -3.27
C ALA A 165 -0.24 -18.43 -3.06
N LEU A 166 -0.88 -19.00 -4.09
CA LEU A 166 -2.27 -19.42 -4.02
C LEU A 166 -2.52 -20.42 -2.88
N GLY A 167 -1.60 -21.36 -2.68
CA GLY A 167 -1.71 -22.34 -1.59
C GLY A 167 -1.67 -21.71 -0.20
N GLN A 168 -0.80 -20.71 -0.01
CA GLN A 168 -0.61 -20.01 1.27
C GLN A 168 -1.74 -19.00 1.55
N ILE A 169 -2.36 -18.44 0.51
CA ILE A 169 -3.45 -17.45 0.66
C ILE A 169 -4.80 -18.12 0.96
N ARG A 170 -5.04 -19.32 0.41
CA ARG A 170 -6.35 -20.02 0.52
C ARG A 170 -6.91 -20.12 1.96
N PRO A 171 -6.11 -20.48 2.99
CA PRO A 171 -6.61 -20.53 4.37
C PRO A 171 -7.24 -19.22 4.87
N TYR A 172 -6.81 -18.08 4.34
CA TYR A 172 -7.31 -16.77 4.75
C TYR A 172 -8.74 -16.47 4.26
N LEU A 173 -9.27 -17.24 3.30
CA LEU A 173 -10.67 -17.14 2.86
C LEU A 173 -11.67 -17.49 3.96
N GLU A 174 -11.26 -18.28 4.95
CA GLU A 174 -12.07 -18.70 6.10
C GLU A 174 -11.63 -18.02 7.40
N HIS A 175 -10.73 -17.03 7.32
CA HIS A 175 -10.18 -16.37 8.50
C HIS A 175 -11.26 -15.57 9.26
N PRO A 176 -11.27 -15.50 10.61
CA PRO A 176 -12.30 -14.77 11.36
C PRO A 176 -12.40 -13.27 11.04
N SER A 177 -11.31 -12.66 10.59
CA SER A 177 -11.29 -11.26 10.13
C SER A 177 -11.83 -11.12 8.71
N ILE A 178 -12.95 -10.42 8.56
CA ILE A 178 -13.56 -10.08 7.26
C ILE A 178 -12.55 -9.35 6.35
N ARG A 179 -11.66 -8.51 6.90
CA ARG A 179 -10.63 -7.83 6.10
C ARG A 179 -9.66 -8.82 5.46
N LEU A 180 -9.20 -9.82 6.21
CA LEU A 180 -8.31 -10.85 5.69
C LEU A 180 -9.02 -11.77 4.69
N GLN A 181 -10.31 -12.08 4.92
CA GLN A 181 -11.13 -12.76 3.92
C GLN A 181 -11.21 -11.96 2.61
N CYS A 182 -11.43 -10.64 2.69
CA CYS A 182 -11.50 -9.76 1.52
C CYS A 182 -10.16 -9.71 0.76
N ALA A 183 -9.05 -9.53 1.48
CA ALA A 183 -7.71 -9.52 0.89
C ALA A 183 -7.41 -10.86 0.17
N ALA A 184 -7.72 -11.99 0.82
CA ALA A 184 -7.54 -13.32 0.25
C ALA A 184 -8.45 -13.55 -0.96
N ALA A 185 -9.72 -13.17 -0.88
CA ALA A 185 -10.70 -13.24 -1.97
C ALA A 185 -10.20 -12.47 -3.20
N ARG A 186 -9.81 -11.21 -3.01
CA ARG A 186 -9.24 -10.37 -4.06
C ARG A 186 -7.97 -10.99 -4.66
N ALA A 187 -7.04 -11.45 -3.83
CA ALA A 187 -5.79 -12.04 -4.30
C ALA A 187 -6.04 -13.35 -5.09
N CYS A 188 -6.89 -14.24 -4.58
CA CYS A 188 -7.29 -15.47 -5.26
C CYS A 188 -7.96 -15.18 -6.62
N TYR A 189 -8.87 -14.21 -6.71
CA TYR A 189 -9.44 -13.77 -7.99
C TYR A 189 -8.35 -13.30 -8.95
N ARG A 190 -7.41 -12.47 -8.48
CA ARG A 190 -6.33 -11.97 -9.34
C ARG A 190 -5.39 -13.05 -9.86
N LEU A 191 -5.16 -14.11 -9.08
CA LEU A 191 -4.28 -15.22 -9.44
C LEU A 191 -4.96 -16.25 -10.35
N THR A 192 -6.28 -16.40 -10.24
CA THR A 192 -7.01 -17.50 -10.92
C THR A 192 -7.98 -17.03 -12.00
N GLY A 193 -8.44 -15.78 -11.90
CA GLY A 193 -9.55 -15.26 -12.70
C GLY A 193 -10.93 -15.81 -12.32
N ASP A 194 -11.04 -16.69 -11.31
CA ASP A 194 -12.30 -17.32 -10.94
C ASP A 194 -13.24 -16.32 -10.22
N PRO A 195 -14.38 -15.94 -10.83
CA PRO A 195 -15.32 -14.99 -10.26
C PRO A 195 -15.94 -15.43 -8.93
N SER A 196 -15.88 -16.73 -8.58
CA SER A 196 -16.39 -17.24 -7.30
C SER A 196 -15.71 -16.55 -6.11
N PHE A 197 -14.43 -16.20 -6.24
CA PHE A 197 -13.67 -15.48 -5.22
C PHE A 197 -14.11 -14.03 -5.04
N VAL A 198 -14.91 -13.45 -5.94
CA VAL A 198 -15.39 -12.07 -5.82
C VAL A 198 -16.69 -11.98 -5.01
N GLN A 199 -17.43 -13.07 -4.86
CA GLN A 199 -18.71 -13.08 -4.13
C GLN A 199 -18.60 -12.60 -2.68
N PRO A 200 -17.57 -12.97 -1.90
CA PRO A 200 -17.38 -12.42 -0.55
C PRO A 200 -17.20 -10.89 -0.54
N LEU A 201 -16.54 -10.31 -1.55
CA LEU A 201 -16.37 -8.86 -1.63
C LEU A 201 -17.70 -8.15 -1.91
N LEU A 202 -18.51 -8.72 -2.81
CA LEU A 202 -19.83 -8.18 -3.15
C LEU A 202 -20.78 -8.22 -1.94
N SER A 203 -20.76 -9.29 -1.15
CA SER A 203 -21.61 -9.39 0.04
C SER A 203 -21.27 -8.34 1.10
N VAL A 204 -19.99 -7.99 1.24
CA VAL A 204 -19.52 -6.99 2.21
C VAL A 204 -19.95 -5.56 1.84
N LEU A 205 -20.31 -5.28 0.58
CA LEU A 205 -20.86 -3.97 0.18
C LEU A 205 -22.17 -3.60 0.89
N SER A 206 -22.87 -4.57 1.47
CA SER A 206 -24.11 -4.36 2.25
C SER A 206 -23.89 -4.48 3.76
N HIS A 207 -22.63 -4.59 4.23
CA HIS A 207 -22.32 -4.78 5.65
C HIS A 207 -22.71 -3.53 6.48
N PRO A 208 -23.23 -3.68 7.72
CA PRO A 208 -23.64 -2.54 8.56
C PRO A 208 -22.48 -1.58 8.87
N ASN A 209 -21.26 -2.11 9.06
CA ASN A 209 -20.05 -1.31 9.25
C ASN A 209 -19.61 -0.63 7.93
N ILE A 210 -19.67 0.70 7.90
CA ILE A 210 -19.25 1.53 6.75
C ILE A 210 -17.79 1.36 6.36
N HIS A 211 -16.90 1.11 7.33
CA HIS A 211 -15.48 0.91 7.05
C HIS A 211 -15.25 -0.37 6.25
N LEU A 212 -16.01 -1.43 6.54
CA LEU A 212 -15.96 -2.67 5.77
C LEU A 212 -16.53 -2.49 4.36
N ARG A 213 -17.62 -1.73 4.20
CA ARG A 213 -18.16 -1.38 2.87
C ARG A 213 -17.14 -0.62 2.02
N ARG A 214 -16.52 0.43 2.59
CA ARG A 214 -15.47 1.22 1.91
C ARG A 214 -14.32 0.33 1.48
N ALA A 215 -13.87 -0.56 2.35
CA ALA A 215 -12.72 -1.40 2.08
C ALA A 215 -13.03 -2.47 1.02
N ALA A 216 -14.21 -3.11 1.08
CA ALA A 216 -14.68 -4.02 0.02
C ALA A 216 -14.84 -3.32 -1.34
N LEU A 217 -15.29 -2.06 -1.35
CA LEU A 217 -15.38 -1.25 -2.56
C LEU A 217 -14.00 -1.05 -3.21
N LEU A 218 -13.00 -0.71 -2.41
CA LEU A 218 -11.61 -0.56 -2.87
C LEU A 218 -11.03 -1.91 -3.34
N ASP A 219 -11.30 -3.00 -2.62
CA ASP A 219 -10.87 -4.34 -3.01
C ASP A 219 -11.49 -4.78 -4.34
N LEU A 220 -12.76 -4.47 -4.60
CA LEU A 220 -13.40 -4.69 -5.89
C LEU A 220 -12.73 -3.89 -7.01
N GLY A 221 -12.42 -2.61 -6.76
CA GLY A 221 -11.63 -1.79 -7.69
C GLY A 221 -10.27 -2.41 -8.01
N ALA A 222 -9.55 -2.82 -6.96
CA ALA A 222 -8.22 -3.42 -7.06
C ALA A 222 -8.20 -4.88 -7.58
N SER A 223 -9.36 -5.54 -7.63
CA SER A 223 -9.53 -6.89 -8.20
C SER A 223 -9.49 -6.85 -9.74
N GLY A 224 -10.07 -5.81 -10.34
CA GLY A 224 -10.26 -5.70 -11.78
C GLY A 224 -11.53 -6.36 -12.31
N TYR A 225 -12.42 -6.84 -11.44
CA TYR A 225 -13.66 -7.54 -11.83
C TYR A 225 -14.74 -6.56 -12.34
N LEU A 226 -14.76 -6.35 -13.67
CA LEU A 226 -15.69 -5.41 -14.33
C LEU A 226 -17.17 -5.58 -13.96
N PRO A 227 -17.72 -6.82 -13.84
CA PRO A 227 -19.14 -6.98 -13.51
C PRO A 227 -19.55 -6.44 -12.12
N ALA A 228 -18.60 -6.12 -11.22
CA ALA A 228 -18.93 -5.48 -9.95
C ALA A 228 -19.27 -3.98 -10.08
N ALA A 229 -19.01 -3.33 -11.22
CA ALA A 229 -19.11 -1.88 -11.35
C ALA A 229 -20.48 -1.31 -10.94
N GLN A 230 -21.58 -1.98 -11.30
CA GLN A 230 -22.93 -1.54 -10.93
C GLN A 230 -23.15 -1.62 -9.41
N ALA A 231 -22.73 -2.72 -8.77
CA ALA A 231 -22.82 -2.89 -7.33
C ALA A 231 -21.95 -1.86 -6.59
N MET A 232 -20.76 -1.56 -7.15
CA MET A 232 -19.87 -0.53 -6.63
C MET A 232 -20.50 0.87 -6.67
N ALA A 233 -21.12 1.24 -7.80
CA ALA A 233 -21.82 2.52 -7.95
C ALA A 233 -23.03 2.65 -7.00
N ALA A 234 -23.77 1.55 -6.81
CA ALA A 234 -24.95 1.50 -5.94
C ALA A 234 -24.63 1.40 -4.44
N ALA A 235 -23.40 1.06 -4.05
CA ALA A 235 -23.04 0.83 -2.65
C ALA A 235 -23.31 2.06 -1.76
N ALA A 236 -23.70 1.84 -0.50
CA ALA A 236 -23.93 2.90 0.48
C ALA A 236 -22.60 3.43 1.06
N VAL A 237 -21.82 4.08 0.20
CA VAL A 237 -20.48 4.65 0.44
C VAL A 237 -20.39 6.04 -0.20
N GLU A 238 -19.50 6.90 0.28
CA GLU A 238 -19.28 8.24 -0.28
C GLU A 238 -18.84 8.20 -1.75
N ALA A 239 -19.27 9.21 -2.52
CA ALA A 239 -18.99 9.31 -3.95
C ALA A 239 -17.48 9.33 -4.27
N ASN A 240 -16.66 10.00 -3.47
CA ASN A 240 -15.21 10.05 -3.68
C ASN A 240 -14.54 8.67 -3.59
N ILE A 241 -15.01 7.78 -2.70
CA ILE A 241 -14.47 6.42 -2.59
C ILE A 241 -14.96 5.54 -3.76
N LYS A 242 -16.22 5.72 -4.21
CA LYS A 242 -16.74 5.07 -5.41
C LYS A 242 -15.94 5.45 -6.65
N LEU A 243 -15.72 6.74 -6.85
CA LEU A 243 -14.93 7.28 -7.96
C LEU A 243 -13.51 6.71 -7.94
N LEU A 244 -12.86 6.67 -6.78
CA LEU A 244 -11.53 6.07 -6.63
C LEU A 244 -11.51 4.59 -7.03
N ALA A 245 -12.47 3.80 -6.55
CA ALA A 245 -12.54 2.38 -6.81
C ALA A 245 -12.87 2.06 -8.29
N LEU A 246 -13.83 2.79 -8.89
CA LEU A 246 -14.19 2.64 -10.30
C LEU A 246 -13.04 3.09 -11.22
N LYS A 247 -12.34 4.18 -10.87
CA LYS A 247 -11.13 4.60 -11.57
C LYS A 247 -10.07 3.50 -11.55
N GLN A 248 -9.81 2.90 -10.38
CA GLN A 248 -8.84 1.81 -10.25
C GLN A 248 -9.25 0.58 -11.08
N LEU A 249 -10.55 0.26 -11.11
CA LEU A 249 -11.12 -0.81 -11.92
C LEU A 249 -10.82 -0.61 -13.42
N VAL A 250 -11.01 0.63 -13.92
CA VAL A 250 -10.69 1.00 -15.31
C VAL A 250 -9.18 0.90 -15.59
N GLU A 251 -8.36 1.54 -14.76
CA GLU A 251 -6.90 1.58 -14.95
C GLU A 251 -6.28 0.18 -14.99
N LEU A 252 -6.73 -0.73 -14.13
CA LEU A 252 -6.25 -2.10 -14.10
C LEU A 252 -6.64 -2.90 -15.34
N ASN A 253 -7.86 -2.73 -15.85
CA ASN A 253 -8.30 -3.43 -17.06
C ASN A 253 -7.59 -2.89 -18.31
N LEU A 254 -7.36 -1.58 -18.41
CA LEU A 254 -6.54 -0.97 -19.45
C LEU A 254 -5.08 -1.46 -19.41
N ARG A 255 -4.48 -1.53 -18.22
CA ARG A 255 -3.11 -2.06 -18.03
C ARG A 255 -2.99 -3.53 -18.48
N ARG A 256 -4.06 -4.31 -18.36
CA ARG A 256 -4.14 -5.72 -18.81
C ARG A 256 -4.41 -5.87 -20.32
N GLY A 257 -4.46 -4.76 -21.06
CA GLY A 257 -4.66 -4.79 -22.51
C GLY A 257 -6.09 -5.12 -22.92
N LYS A 258 -7.08 -5.03 -22.03
CA LYS A 258 -8.48 -5.08 -22.45
C LYS A 258 -8.79 -3.83 -23.25
N GLU A 259 -9.25 -4.02 -24.48
CA GLU A 259 -9.82 -2.95 -25.29
C GLU A 259 -11.03 -2.35 -24.58
N ALA A 260 -11.37 -1.10 -24.93
CA ALA A 260 -12.56 -0.42 -24.43
C ALA A 260 -13.82 -1.09 -24.99
N GLY A 261 -14.17 -2.26 -24.47
CA GLY A 261 -15.41 -2.96 -24.76
C GLY A 261 -16.60 -2.30 -24.09
N THR A 262 -17.78 -2.88 -24.29
CA THR A 262 -19.05 -2.41 -23.69
C THR A 262 -18.98 -2.27 -22.18
N ASP A 263 -18.31 -3.21 -21.51
CA ASP A 263 -18.20 -3.24 -20.04
C ASP A 263 -17.39 -2.05 -19.52
N LEU A 264 -16.26 -1.72 -20.16
CA LEU A 264 -15.42 -0.59 -19.74
C LEU A 264 -16.14 0.75 -19.97
N HIS A 265 -16.85 0.89 -21.10
CA HIS A 265 -17.70 2.05 -21.38
C HIS A 265 -18.83 2.20 -20.35
N GLN A 266 -19.38 1.09 -19.86
CA GLN A 266 -20.35 1.15 -18.76
C GLN A 266 -19.71 1.68 -17.48
N VAL A 267 -18.51 1.24 -17.11
CA VAL A 267 -17.81 1.77 -15.92
C VAL A 267 -17.53 3.27 -16.06
N LEU A 268 -17.11 3.74 -17.23
CA LEU A 268 -16.89 5.16 -17.49
C LEU A 268 -18.17 5.99 -17.35
N ARG A 269 -19.30 5.51 -17.87
CA ARG A 269 -20.60 6.18 -17.65
C ARG A 269 -20.98 6.27 -16.18
N LEU A 270 -20.76 5.21 -15.40
CA LEU A 270 -21.01 5.23 -13.96
C LEU A 270 -20.11 6.22 -13.21
N ILE A 271 -18.88 6.44 -13.71
CA ILE A 271 -17.99 7.50 -13.17
C ILE A 271 -18.58 8.88 -13.46
N ASP A 272 -19.03 9.13 -14.70
CA ASP A 272 -19.63 10.41 -15.10
C ASP A 272 -20.90 10.74 -14.30
N GLU A 273 -21.73 9.73 -13.96
CA GLU A 273 -22.94 9.88 -13.13
C GLU A 273 -22.65 10.25 -11.67
N LEU A 274 -21.41 10.07 -11.20
CA LEU A 274 -21.00 10.31 -9.81
C LEU A 274 -20.24 11.64 -9.60
N LEU A 275 -19.94 12.36 -10.68
CA LEU A 275 -19.26 13.68 -10.68
C LEU A 275 -20.25 14.83 -10.45
#